data_AF-A0A2V2EDD5-F1
#
_entry.id   AF-A0A2V2EDD5-F1
#
_cell.length_a   1.000
_cell.length_b   1.000
_cell.length_c   1.000
_cell.angle_alpha   90.00
_cell.angle_beta   90.00
_cell.angle_gamma   90.00
#
_symmetry.space_group_name_H-M   'P 1'
#
loop_
_entity.id
_entity.type
_entity.pdbx_description
1 polymer ?
#
loop_
_entity_poly.entity_id
_entity_poly.type
_entity_poly.pdbx_seq_one_letter_code
_entity_poly.pdbx_strand_id
1 'polypeptide(L)' 'MFKLKPGSETITKTFRIPVDMSERLEQLAYKNNLSLNAVIIQCLQYALDNLDETAAEEK' A
#
# COMPACT_ATOMS: atom_id res chain seq x y z
N MET A 1 21.83 -25.31 -2.83
CA MET A 1 21.08 -25.28 -1.56
C MET A 1 19.93 -24.30 -1.72
N PHE A 2 18.70 -24.74 -1.56
CA PHE A 2 17.52 -23.88 -1.59
C PHE A 2 17.47 -23.08 -0.28
N LYS A 3 17.67 -21.76 -0.35
CA LYS A 3 17.56 -20.85 0.80
C LYS A 3 16.21 -20.14 0.72
N LEU A 4 15.33 -20.44 1.65
CA LEU A 4 14.10 -19.67 1.87
C LEU A 4 14.50 -18.27 2.35
N LYS A 5 14.11 -17.23 1.61
CA LYS A 5 14.22 -15.85 2.10
C LYS A 5 13.22 -15.71 3.26
N PRO A 6 13.60 -15.11 4.39
CA PRO A 6 12.63 -14.76 5.42
C PRO A 6 11.58 -13.85 4.78
N GLY A 7 10.30 -14.16 5.01
CA GLY A 7 9.22 -13.28 4.59
C GLY A 7 9.42 -11.90 5.23
N SER A 8 9.03 -10.84 4.53
CA SER A 8 9.10 -9.48 5.06
C SER A 8 8.25 -9.39 6.33
N GLU A 9 8.80 -8.78 7.38
CA GLU A 9 8.05 -8.51 8.61
C GLU A 9 6.91 -7.52 8.31
N THR A 10 5.69 -7.86 8.73
CA THR A 10 4.50 -7.02 8.54
C THR A 10 3.81 -6.77 9.87
N ILE A 11 3.26 -5.57 10.06
CA ILE A 11 2.45 -5.22 11.23
C ILE A 11 1.03 -4.82 10.79
N THR A 12 0.02 -5.20 11.58
CA THR A 12 -1.37 -4.79 11.32
C THR A 12 -1.59 -3.35 11.77
N LYS A 13 -2.16 -2.53 10.89
CA LYS A 13 -2.56 -1.15 11.18
C LYS A 13 -4.01 -0.94 10.76
N THR A 14 -4.81 -0.34 11.64
CA THR A 14 -6.21 -0.03 11.38
C THR A 14 -6.36 1.48 11.15
N PHE A 15 -6.90 1.85 9.99
CA PHE A 15 -7.20 3.24 9.63
C PHE A 15 -8.60 3.31 9.01
N ARG A 16 -9.22 4.49 9.06
CA ARG A 16 -10.51 4.74 8.41
C ARG A 16 -10.26 5.39 7.05
N ILE A 17 -10.94 4.89 6.02
CA ILE A 17 -10.96 5.48 4.68
C ILE A 17 -12.39 5.84 4.28
N PRO A 18 -12.59 6.81 3.37
CA PRO A 18 -13.89 7.08 2.77
C PRO A 18 -14.45 5.84 2.07
N VAL A 19 -15.78 5.69 2.10
CA VAL A 19 -16.48 4.54 1.51
C VAL A 19 -16.18 4.41 0.01
N ASP A 20 -16.31 5.50 -0.75
CA ASP A 20 -16.01 5.55 -2.18
C ASP A 20 -14.59 5.07 -2.51
N MET A 21 -13.62 5.44 -1.67
CA MET A 21 -12.23 5.01 -1.83
C MET A 21 -12.07 3.51 -1.59
N SER A 22 -12.74 2.95 -0.57
CA SER A 22 -12.76 1.50 -0.33
C SER A 22 -13.28 0.75 -1.56
N GLU A 23 -14.44 1.17 -2.07
CA GLU A 23 -15.08 0.53 -3.23
C GLU A 23 -14.18 0.56 -4.47
N ARG A 24 -13.50 1.70 -4.71
CA ARG A 24 -12.54 1.83 -5.82
C ARG A 24 -11.33 0.89 -5.66
N LEU A 25 -10.78 0.78 -4.46
CA LEU A 25 -9.65 -0.11 -4.18
C LEU A 25 -10.05 -1.59 -4.32
N GLU A 26 -11.24 -1.96 -3.87
CA GLU A 26 -11.79 -3.31 -4.02
C GLU A 26 -12.02 -3.68 -5.48
N GLN A 27 -12.59 -2.76 -6.27
CA GLN A 27 -12.73 -2.97 -7.72
C GLN A 27 -11.37 -3.10 -8.42
N LEU A 28 -10.37 -2.32 -8.00
CA LEU A 28 -9.03 -2.40 -8.57
C LEU A 28 -8.37 -3.74 -8.22
N ALA A 29 -8.50 -4.19 -6.98
CA ALA A 29 -8.03 -5.49 -6.52
C ALA A 29 -8.67 -6.63 -7.33
N TYR A 30 -10.00 -6.59 -7.49
CA TYR A 30 -10.75 -7.57 -8.28
C TYR A 30 -10.29 -7.63 -9.74
N LYS A 31 -10.22 -6.47 -10.42
CA LYS A 31 -9.81 -6.39 -11.83
C LYS A 31 -8.41 -6.94 -12.07
N ASN A 32 -7.51 -6.77 -11.11
CA ASN A 32 -6.11 -7.18 -11.22
C ASN A 32 -5.82 -8.56 -10.60
N ASN A 33 -6.84 -9.27 -10.08
CA ASN A 33 -6.67 -10.53 -9.34
C ASN A 33 -5.64 -10.39 -8.18
N LEU A 34 -5.69 -9.26 -7.48
CA LEU A 34 -4.83 -8.95 -6.34
C LEU A 34 -5.64 -8.93 -5.05
N SER A 35 -4.97 -9.15 -3.91
CA SER A 35 -5.58 -8.87 -2.62
C SER A 35 -5.68 -7.36 -2.39
N LEU A 36 -6.69 -6.92 -1.65
CA LEU A 36 -6.83 -5.52 -1.26
C LEU A 36 -5.57 -4.99 -0.55
N ASN A 37 -4.95 -5.83 0.30
CA ASN A 37 -3.70 -5.51 0.97
C ASN A 37 -2.54 -5.25 -0.03
N ALA A 38 -2.41 -6.09 -1.06
CA ALA A 38 -1.36 -5.90 -2.07
C ALA A 38 -1.55 -4.61 -2.88
N VAL A 39 -2.80 -4.21 -3.14
CA VAL A 39 -3.12 -2.93 -3.77
C VAL A 39 -2.76 -1.77 -2.85
N ILE A 40 -3.18 -1.82 -1.58
CA ILE A 40 -2.91 -0.77 -0.59
C ILE A 40 -1.40 -0.56 -0.42
N ILE A 41 -0.63 -1.65 -0.26
CA ILE A 41 0.84 -1.56 -0.12
C ILE A 41 1.46 -0.85 -1.34
N GLN A 42 1.04 -1.19 -2.56
CA GLN A 42 1.56 -0.56 -3.77
C GLN A 42 1.17 0.92 -3.85
N CYS A 43 -0.06 1.28 -3.50
CA CYS A 43 -0.48 2.68 -3.45
C CYS A 43 0.34 3.49 -2.43
N LEU A 44 0.58 2.93 -1.24
CA LEU A 44 1.39 3.57 -0.20
C LEU A 44 2.85 3.69 -0.62
N GLN A 45 3.43 2.64 -1.20
CA GLN A 45 4.80 2.66 -1.69
C GLN A 45 4.97 3.70 -2.79
N TYR A 46 4.07 3.73 -3.77
CA TYR A 46 4.07 4.75 -4.82
C TYR A 46 3.96 6.16 -4.23
N ALA A 47 3.04 6.38 -3.29
CA ALA A 47 2.93 7.68 -2.62
C ALA A 47 4.23 8.06 -1.93
N LEU A 48 4.87 7.14 -1.18
CA LEU A 48 6.14 7.39 -0.49
C LEU A 48 7.30 7.68 -1.44
N ASP A 49 7.44 6.91 -2.53
CA ASP A 49 8.49 7.12 -3.54
C ASP A 49 8.30 8.42 -4.35
N ASN A 50 7.07 8.93 -4.44
CA ASN A 50 6.73 10.14 -5.20
C ASN A 50 6.39 11.33 -4.29
N LEU A 51 6.59 11.21 -2.98
CA LEU A 51 6.58 12.37 -2.10
C LEU A 51 7.89 13.12 -2.35
N ASP A 52 7.80 14.33 -2.92
CA ASP A 52 8.93 15.25 -2.92
C ASP A 52 9.32 15.56 -1.46
N GLU A 53 10.39 14.95 -0.98
CA GLU A 53 10.94 15.18 0.36
C GLU A 53 11.33 16.66 0.58
N THR A 54 11.45 17.44 -0.50
CA THR A 54 11.75 18.88 -0.46
C THR A 54 10.57 19.75 0.01
N ALA A 55 9.35 19.21 0.14
CA ALA A 55 8.20 19.95 0.66
C ALA A 55 8.03 19.86 2.20
N ALA A 56 8.82 19.03 2.88
CA ALA A 56 8.67 18.77 4.32
C ALA A 56 9.64 19.58 5.22
N GLU A 57 10.56 20.37 4.65
CA GLU A 57 11.38 21.36 5.38
C GLU A 57 10.81 22.79 5.25
N GLU A 58 9.53 22.98 5.57
CA GLU A 58 9.00 24.31 5.93
C GLU A 58 8.02 24.21 7.11
N LYS A 59 8.54 23.91 8.30
CA LYS A 59 8.36 24.69 9.56
C LYS A 59 8.79 23.94 10.82
#